data_AF-A0A653K1Z3-F1
#
_entry.id   AF-A0A653K1Z3-F1
#
_cell.length_a   1.000
_cell.length_b   1.000
_cell.length_c   1.000
_cell.angle_alpha   90.00
_cell.angle_beta   90.00
_cell.angle_gamma   90.00
#
_symmetry.space_group_name_H-M   'P 1'
#
loop_
_entity.id
_entity.type
_entity.pdbx_description
1 polymer ?
#
loop_
_entity_poly.entity_id
_entity_poly.type
_entity_poly.pdbx_seq_one_letter_code
_entity_poly.pdbx_strand_id
1 'polypeptide(L)'
;MVELDLSTVEQGIKDVLAQQIKDNKWNWIREIKTYGGEFDDGLLSWVKTFPAIWVTFQGSGTPEKISNDKTKYPVTFVVLVGARSMRNEEAQRHGTIHDIGTFLMLKHVQNILIGNDLSSVDVKGLAPLSLGRTKTIFNSKTQSQSISVLSQEFHTQFTITASDRMREEEETDADLIRINVDYHFEPDDGIKDESDLIELKENT
;
A
#
# COMPACT_ATOMS: atom_id res chain seq x y z
N MET A 1 -5.86 -8.47 13.53
CA MET A 1 -4.98 -7.35 13.14
C MET A 1 -4.89 -7.41 11.64
N VAL A 2 -5.40 -6.42 10.90
CA VAL A 2 -5.32 -6.44 9.43
C VAL A 2 -3.87 -6.15 9.10
N GLU A 3 -3.17 -7.15 8.57
CA GLU A 3 -1.81 -6.99 8.08
C GLU A 3 -1.87 -6.06 6.87
N LEU A 4 -1.22 -4.91 6.95
CA LEU A 4 -1.27 -3.93 5.88
C LEU A 4 -0.40 -4.41 4.72
N ASP A 5 -1.03 -4.72 3.59
CA ASP A 5 -0.37 -5.18 2.38
C ASP A 5 -0.52 -4.18 1.21
N LEU A 6 0.27 -4.38 0.15
CA LEU A 6 0.28 -3.50 -1.01
C LEU A 6 -1.07 -3.40 -1.71
N SER A 7 -1.85 -4.48 -1.73
CA SER A 7 -3.15 -4.51 -2.41
C SER A 7 -4.18 -3.69 -1.66
N THR A 8 -4.15 -3.74 -0.32
CA THR A 8 -4.99 -2.93 0.56
C THR A 8 -4.72 -1.43 0.36
N VAL A 9 -3.45 -1.02 0.24
CA VAL A 9 -3.09 0.39 -0.01
C VAL A 9 -3.53 0.83 -1.40
N GLU A 10 -3.27 0.03 -2.44
CA GLU A 10 -3.68 0.36 -3.81
C GLU A 10 -5.20 0.50 -3.93
N GLN A 11 -5.94 -0.45 -3.33
CA GLN A 11 -7.39 -0.43 -3.31
C GLN A 11 -7.91 0.77 -2.50
N GLY A 12 -7.27 1.11 -1.38
CA GLY A 12 -7.60 2.31 -0.61
C GLY A 12 -7.45 3.60 -1.41
N ILE A 13 -6.38 3.74 -2.20
CA ILE A 13 -6.21 4.90 -3.11
C ILE A 13 -7.37 4.94 -4.10
N LYS A 14 -7.72 3.82 -4.73
CA LYS A 14 -8.83 3.73 -5.68
C LYS A 14 -10.16 4.09 -5.02
N ASP A 15 -10.42 3.64 -3.80
CA ASP A 15 -11.67 3.89 -3.09
C ASP A 15 -11.83 5.36 -2.69
N VAL A 16 -10.76 6.02 -2.23
CA VAL A 16 -10.77 7.47 -1.95
C VAL A 16 -11.05 8.28 -3.22
N LEU A 17 -10.48 7.87 -4.36
CA LEU A 17 -10.74 8.51 -5.64
C LEU A 17 -12.18 8.22 -6.12
N ALA A 18 -12.67 6.99 -5.96
CA ALA A 18 -14.01 6.58 -6.34
C ALA A 18 -15.09 7.26 -5.48
N GLN A 19 -14.80 7.61 -4.22
CA GLN A 19 -15.69 8.41 -3.39
C GLN A 19 -16.02 9.75 -4.04
N GLN A 20 -15.09 10.39 -4.77
CA GLN A 20 -15.39 11.66 -5.46
C GLN A 20 -16.39 11.49 -6.61
N ILE A 21 -16.40 10.32 -7.26
CA ILE A 21 -17.37 9.98 -8.30
C ILE A 21 -18.72 9.74 -7.63
N LYS A 22 -18.76 8.98 -6.53
CA LYS A 22 -19.97 8.71 -5.73
C LYS A 22 -20.59 10.00 -5.18
N ASP A 23 -19.77 10.93 -4.71
CA ASP A 23 -20.16 12.26 -4.24
C ASP A 23 -20.56 13.22 -5.39
N ASN A 24 -20.51 12.76 -6.64
CA ASN A 24 -20.80 13.54 -7.85
C ASN A 24 -19.91 14.79 -8.03
N LYS A 25 -18.73 14.81 -7.39
CA LYS A 25 -17.71 15.86 -7.55
C LYS A 25 -16.93 15.67 -8.86
N TRP A 26 -16.75 14.41 -9.27
CA TRP A 26 -16.06 14.03 -10.51
C TRP A 26 -17.01 13.36 -11.48
N ASN A 27 -17.80 14.16 -12.19
CA ASN A 27 -18.72 13.70 -13.23
C ASN A 27 -18.06 13.51 -14.62
N TRP A 28 -16.75 13.77 -14.70
CA TRP A 28 -15.97 13.74 -15.94
C TRP A 28 -15.09 12.48 -16.08
N ILE A 29 -14.89 11.72 -14.99
CA ILE A 29 -14.16 10.45 -15.01
C ILE A 29 -15.08 9.35 -15.49
N ARG A 30 -14.61 8.52 -16.42
CA ARG A 30 -15.31 7.32 -16.85
C ARG A 30 -14.92 6.09 -16.03
N GLU A 31 -13.64 5.95 -15.71
CA GLU A 31 -13.14 4.74 -15.05
C GLU A 31 -11.92 5.01 -14.16
N ILE A 32 -11.83 4.26 -13.05
CA ILE A 32 -10.66 4.18 -12.17
C ILE A 32 -10.29 2.69 -12.07
N LYS A 33 -9.06 2.34 -12.43
CA LYS A 33 -8.62 0.93 -12.43
C LYS A 33 -7.16 0.77 -12.03
N THR A 34 -6.75 -0.49 -11.85
CA THR A 34 -5.36 -0.86 -11.61
C THR A 34 -4.62 -0.90 -12.96
N TYR A 35 -3.39 -0.39 -13.01
CA TYR A 35 -2.58 -0.48 -14.23
C TYR A 35 -2.08 -1.91 -14.44
N GLY A 36 -2.30 -2.45 -15.64
CA GLY A 36 -1.91 -3.81 -16.01
C GLY A 36 -0.93 -3.91 -17.18
N GLY A 37 -0.24 -2.83 -17.55
CA GLY A 37 0.63 -2.83 -18.75
C GLY A 37 -0.07 -2.36 -20.03
N GLU A 38 -1.27 -1.78 -19.94
CA GLU A 38 -2.08 -1.41 -21.11
C GLU A 38 -1.39 -0.40 -22.05
N PHE A 39 -0.41 0.37 -21.56
CA PHE A 39 0.35 1.30 -22.40
C PHE A 39 1.48 0.63 -23.20
N ASP A 40 1.87 -0.58 -22.82
CA ASP A 40 3.05 -1.29 -23.36
C ASP A 40 2.71 -2.15 -24.59
N ASP A 41 1.44 -2.55 -24.76
CA ASP A 41 0.98 -3.38 -25.88
C ASP A 41 0.93 -2.64 -27.24
N GLY A 42 1.20 -1.33 -27.28
CA GLY A 42 1.15 -0.51 -28.49
C GLY A 42 -0.26 -0.30 -29.10
N LEU A 43 -1.28 -0.92 -28.52
CA LEU A 43 -2.68 -0.82 -28.92
C LEU A 43 -3.36 0.35 -28.19
N LEU A 44 -3.91 1.32 -28.93
CA LEU A 44 -4.65 2.47 -28.40
C LEU A 44 -6.10 2.13 -27.98
N SER A 45 -6.39 0.89 -27.58
CA SER A 45 -7.73 0.44 -27.21
C SER A 45 -8.25 1.14 -25.94
N TRP A 46 -7.37 1.39 -24.97
CA TRP A 46 -7.63 2.11 -23.71
C TRP A 46 -8.01 3.58 -23.90
N VAL A 47 -7.70 4.19 -25.05
CA VAL A 47 -8.03 5.60 -25.34
C VAL A 47 -9.54 5.84 -25.32
N LYS A 48 -10.34 4.82 -25.61
CA LYS A 48 -11.81 4.90 -25.58
C LYS A 48 -12.37 5.10 -24.16
N THR A 49 -11.60 4.70 -23.15
CA THR A 49 -11.95 4.78 -21.73
C THR A 49 -11.70 6.18 -21.16
N PHE A 50 -11.02 7.08 -21.89
CA PHE A 50 -10.76 8.43 -21.39
C PHE A 50 -12.00 9.32 -21.27
N PRO A 51 -12.07 10.18 -20.24
CA PRO A 51 -11.05 10.40 -19.19
C PRO A 51 -11.01 9.32 -18.10
N ALA A 52 -9.82 8.87 -17.70
CA ALA A 52 -9.67 7.77 -16.74
C ALA A 52 -8.42 7.92 -15.86
N ILE A 53 -8.42 7.18 -14.74
CA ILE A 53 -7.33 7.13 -13.77
C ILE A 53 -6.87 5.69 -13.59
N TRP A 54 -5.56 5.50 -13.53
CA TRP A 54 -4.94 4.24 -13.18
C TRP A 54 -4.11 4.38 -11.93
N VAL A 55 -4.07 3.33 -11.11
CA VAL A 55 -3.18 3.24 -9.94
C VAL A 55 -2.28 2.03 -10.11
N THR A 56 -1.00 2.18 -9.77
CA THR A 56 -0.03 1.09 -9.82
C THR A 56 1.01 1.21 -8.72
N PHE A 57 1.55 0.09 -8.28
CA PHE A 57 2.76 0.08 -7.49
C PHE A 57 3.97 0.22 -8.42
N GLN A 58 4.90 1.13 -8.09
CA GLN A 58 6.15 1.33 -8.86
C GLN A 58 7.31 0.55 -8.24
N GLY A 59 7.37 0.49 -6.92
CA GLY A 59 8.47 -0.14 -6.20
C GLY A 59 8.55 0.30 -4.74
N SER A 60 9.40 -0.37 -3.98
CA SER A 60 9.73 -0.02 -2.60
C SER A 60 11.10 0.64 -2.53
N GLY A 61 11.26 1.55 -1.56
CA GLY A 61 12.59 2.03 -1.18
C GLY A 61 13.33 0.98 -0.34
N THR A 62 14.52 1.35 0.14
CA THR A 62 15.29 0.50 1.06
C THR A 62 14.54 0.32 2.38
N PRO A 63 14.19 -0.90 2.80
CA PRO A 63 13.56 -1.15 4.08
C PRO A 63 14.49 -0.79 5.25
N GLU A 64 13.95 -0.17 6.28
CA GLU A 64 14.70 0.21 7.49
C GLU A 64 14.22 -0.63 8.67
N LYS A 65 15.12 -1.39 9.31
CA LYS A 65 14.78 -2.15 10.52
C LYS A 65 14.65 -1.18 11.70
N ILE A 66 13.46 -1.06 12.28
CA ILE A 66 13.21 -0.21 13.45
C ILE A 66 13.48 -1.00 14.73
N SER A 67 13.07 -2.27 14.78
CA SER A 67 13.27 -3.17 15.92
C SER A 67 13.49 -4.61 15.44
N ASN A 68 13.70 -5.55 16.37
CA ASN A 68 13.90 -6.98 16.07
C ASN A 68 12.80 -7.56 15.18
N ASP A 69 11.56 -7.10 15.39
CA ASP A 69 10.38 -7.65 14.69
C ASP A 69 9.64 -6.60 13.86
N LYS A 70 10.10 -5.35 13.84
CA LYS A 70 9.44 -4.26 13.11
C LYS A 70 10.36 -3.69 12.04
N THR A 71 9.90 -3.78 10.80
CA THR A 71 10.59 -3.22 9.63
C THR A 71 9.72 -2.16 8.98
N LYS A 72 10.30 -0.98 8.79
CA LYS A 72 9.70 0.09 8.01
C LYS A 72 9.87 -0.20 6.53
N TYR A 73 8.76 -0.21 5.82
CA TYR A 73 8.72 -0.52 4.40
C TYR A 73 8.24 0.70 3.60
N PRO A 74 9.17 1.50 3.05
CA PRO A 74 8.81 2.63 2.20
C PRO A 74 8.34 2.12 0.83
N VAL A 75 7.22 2.64 0.35
CA VAL A 75 6.58 2.23 -0.90
C VAL A 75 6.21 3.43 -1.75
N THR A 76 6.33 3.25 -3.07
CA THR A 76 5.98 4.27 -4.05
C THR A 76 4.86 3.74 -4.94
N PHE A 77 3.75 4.45 -4.92
CA PHE A 77 2.63 4.24 -5.83
C PHE A 77 2.66 5.31 -6.92
N VAL A 78 2.19 4.96 -8.10
CA VAL A 78 2.04 5.87 -9.22
C VAL A 78 0.57 5.91 -9.61
N VAL A 79 0.04 7.13 -9.70
CA VAL A 79 -1.28 7.38 -10.24
C VAL A 79 -1.14 8.00 -11.63
N LEU A 80 -1.68 7.33 -12.64
CA LEU A 80 -1.73 7.84 -14.00
C LEU A 80 -3.08 8.48 -14.26
N VAL A 81 -3.07 9.69 -14.81
CA VAL A 81 -4.26 10.38 -15.29
C VAL A 81 -4.14 10.55 -16.79
N GLY A 82 -5.21 10.20 -17.51
CA GLY A 82 -5.23 10.33 -18.95
C GLY A 82 -6.52 10.97 -19.46
N ALA A 83 -6.35 11.87 -20.42
CA ALA A 83 -7.42 12.54 -21.13
C ALA A 83 -7.12 12.61 -22.63
N ARG A 84 -8.19 12.65 -23.42
CA ARG A 84 -8.13 12.90 -24.86
C ARG A 84 -8.92 14.16 -25.22
N SER A 85 -8.45 14.89 -26.22
CA SER A 85 -9.19 16.01 -26.80
C SER A 85 -9.29 15.87 -28.32
N MET A 86 -10.47 16.18 -28.86
CA MET A 86 -10.76 16.20 -30.30
C MET A 86 -10.44 17.57 -30.95
N ARG A 87 -10.17 18.61 -30.15
CA ARG A 87 -10.19 20.01 -30.63
C ARG A 87 -8.81 20.67 -30.71
N ASN A 88 -7.97 20.56 -29.66
CA ASN A 88 -6.61 21.12 -29.66
C ASN A 88 -5.78 20.61 -28.45
N GLU A 89 -4.46 20.74 -28.52
CA GLU A 89 -3.52 20.31 -27.46
C GLU A 89 -3.58 21.20 -26.20
N GLU A 90 -3.79 22.51 -26.36
CA GLU A 90 -3.89 23.46 -25.24
C GLU A 90 -5.16 23.20 -24.40
N ALA A 91 -6.27 22.94 -25.08
CA ALA A 91 -7.54 22.49 -24.51
C ALA A 91 -7.41 21.15 -23.77
N GLN A 92 -6.47 20.30 -24.15
CA GLN A 92 -6.23 19.02 -23.49
C GLN A 92 -5.38 19.14 -22.23
N ARG A 93 -4.47 20.11 -22.18
CA ARG A 93 -3.61 20.35 -21.01
C ARG A 93 -4.37 21.14 -19.94
N HIS A 94 -4.99 22.26 -20.33
CA HIS A 94 -5.68 23.18 -19.42
C HIS A 94 -7.16 22.83 -19.20
N GLY A 95 -7.76 22.08 -20.13
CA GLY A 95 -9.19 21.88 -20.18
C GLY A 95 -9.89 22.98 -20.97
N THR A 96 -11.16 22.77 -21.25
CA THR A 96 -12.10 23.78 -21.74
C THR A 96 -13.29 23.83 -20.79
N ILE A 97 -14.25 24.72 -21.06
CA ILE A 97 -15.52 24.81 -20.31
C ILE A 97 -16.27 23.46 -20.29
N HIS A 98 -16.05 22.58 -21.28
CA HIS A 98 -16.77 21.32 -21.44
C HIS A 98 -15.91 20.05 -21.26
N ASP A 99 -14.58 20.17 -21.32
CA ASP A 99 -13.65 19.03 -21.27
C ASP A 99 -12.58 19.26 -20.22
N ILE A 100 -12.38 18.31 -19.31
CA ILE A 100 -11.32 18.44 -18.30
C ILE A 100 -9.94 18.20 -18.91
N GLY A 101 -9.00 19.09 -18.59
CA GLY A 101 -7.61 18.96 -19.01
C GLY A 101 -6.83 18.02 -18.11
N THR A 102 -5.80 17.39 -18.67
CA THR A 102 -4.92 16.46 -17.94
C THR A 102 -4.25 17.13 -16.72
N PHE A 103 -3.94 18.44 -16.78
CA PHE A 103 -3.41 19.18 -15.63
C PHE A 103 -4.45 19.40 -14.54
N LEU A 104 -5.71 19.64 -14.91
CA LEU A 104 -6.77 19.83 -13.93
C LEU A 104 -7.10 18.50 -13.24
N MET A 105 -7.16 17.40 -14.00
CA MET A 105 -7.27 16.04 -13.44
C MET A 105 -6.15 15.77 -12.43
N LEU A 106 -4.91 16.01 -12.84
CA LEU A 106 -3.73 15.80 -11.99
C LEU A 106 -3.82 16.63 -10.71
N LYS A 107 -4.15 17.91 -10.81
CA LYS A 107 -4.32 18.80 -9.65
C LYS A 107 -5.38 18.29 -8.67
N HIS A 108 -6.52 17.82 -9.18
CA HIS A 108 -7.57 17.26 -8.32
C HIS A 108 -7.12 15.99 -7.59
N VAL A 109 -6.44 15.08 -8.30
CA VAL A 109 -5.86 13.87 -7.70
C VAL A 109 -4.82 14.22 -6.62
N GLN A 110 -3.90 15.14 -6.93
CA GLN A 110 -2.89 15.62 -5.98
C GLN A 110 -3.53 16.19 -4.72
N ASN A 111 -4.56 17.04 -4.84
CA ASN A 111 -5.22 17.66 -3.69
C ASN A 111 -5.92 16.68 -2.76
N ILE A 112 -6.38 15.53 -3.26
CA ILE A 112 -7.08 14.52 -2.45
C ILE A 112 -6.08 13.58 -1.77
N LEU A 113 -5.02 13.22 -2.48
CA LEU A 113 -4.07 12.22 -2.01
C LEU A 113 -2.96 12.83 -1.16
N ILE A 114 -2.59 14.10 -1.35
CA ILE A 114 -1.53 14.72 -0.55
C ILE A 114 -1.92 14.78 0.93
N GLY A 115 -1.06 14.23 1.80
CA GLY A 115 -1.28 14.20 3.24
C GLY A 115 -2.38 13.23 3.69
N ASN A 116 -2.96 12.45 2.78
CA ASN A 116 -3.99 11.48 3.10
C ASN A 116 -3.35 10.16 3.54
N ASP A 117 -3.84 9.60 4.65
CA ASP A 117 -3.39 8.32 5.22
C ASP A 117 -4.31 7.14 4.88
N LEU A 118 -5.32 7.38 4.02
CA LEU A 118 -6.35 6.42 3.62
C LEU A 118 -7.21 5.89 4.80
N SER A 119 -7.15 6.53 5.97
CA SER A 119 -7.94 6.16 7.14
C SER A 119 -9.45 6.23 6.89
N SER A 120 -9.89 7.09 5.96
CA SER A 120 -11.29 7.21 5.54
C SER A 120 -11.87 5.97 4.85
N VAL A 121 -11.00 5.06 4.41
CA VAL A 121 -11.36 3.78 3.77
C VAL A 121 -10.88 2.57 4.59
N ASP A 122 -10.75 2.75 5.91
CA ASP A 122 -10.35 1.74 6.90
C ASP A 122 -8.92 1.18 6.73
N VAL A 123 -8.06 1.88 5.99
CA VAL A 123 -6.63 1.59 5.93
C VAL A 123 -5.95 2.15 7.18
N LYS A 124 -5.38 1.28 8.02
CA LYS A 124 -4.75 1.67 9.30
C LYS A 124 -3.26 1.38 9.28
N GLY A 125 -2.46 2.30 9.84
CA GLY A 125 -1.01 2.15 9.96
C GLY A 125 -0.20 2.57 8.73
N LEU A 126 -0.86 3.19 7.74
CA LEU A 126 -0.20 3.81 6.60
C LEU A 126 0.23 5.23 6.96
N ALA A 127 1.45 5.62 6.60
CA ALA A 127 1.86 7.01 6.71
C ALA A 127 1.15 7.88 5.65
N PRO A 128 0.94 9.18 5.92
CA PRO A 128 0.38 10.10 4.94
C PRO A 128 1.13 10.06 3.61
N LEU A 129 0.38 10.02 2.51
CA LEU A 129 0.90 10.05 1.15
C LEU A 129 1.59 11.39 0.88
N SER A 130 2.83 11.33 0.39
CA SER A 130 3.63 12.50 0.01
C SER A 130 3.86 12.53 -1.50
N LEU A 131 3.94 13.73 -2.09
CA LEU A 131 4.11 13.87 -3.53
C LEU A 131 5.54 13.51 -3.96
N GLY A 132 5.63 12.64 -4.95
CA GLY A 132 6.84 12.36 -5.71
C GLY A 132 6.90 13.11 -7.04
N ARG A 133 7.67 12.57 -7.99
CA ARG A 133 7.86 13.20 -9.31
C ARG A 133 6.62 13.03 -10.19
N THR A 134 6.30 14.09 -10.93
CA THR A 134 5.35 14.03 -12.05
C THR A 134 6.13 13.75 -13.34
N LYS A 135 5.63 12.86 -14.20
CA LYS A 135 6.22 12.57 -15.51
C LYS A 135 5.12 12.46 -16.57
N THR A 136 5.48 12.77 -17.81
CA THR A 136 4.62 12.48 -18.96
C THR A 136 4.95 11.08 -19.46
N ILE A 137 3.97 10.19 -19.45
CA ILE A 137 4.15 8.80 -19.92
C ILE A 137 3.84 8.69 -21.39
N PHE A 138 2.78 9.37 -21.84
CA PHE A 138 2.36 9.32 -23.23
C PHE A 138 1.87 10.69 -23.68
N ASN A 139 2.41 11.17 -24.79
CA ASN A 139 1.88 12.32 -25.50
C ASN A 139 1.94 12.02 -27.00
N SER A 140 0.78 11.84 -27.62
CA SER A 140 0.69 11.54 -29.04
C SER A 140 -0.39 12.36 -29.71
N LYS A 141 -0.06 12.86 -30.91
CA LYS A 141 -1.00 13.45 -31.86
C LYS A 141 -1.32 12.40 -32.91
N THR A 142 -2.49 11.80 -32.81
CA THR A 142 -3.06 11.09 -33.96
C THR A 142 -3.80 12.12 -34.82
N GLN A 143 -3.89 11.91 -36.14
CA GLN A 143 -4.44 12.89 -37.12
C GLN A 143 -5.83 13.48 -36.77
N SER A 144 -6.57 12.89 -35.83
CA SER A 144 -7.88 13.36 -35.39
C SER A 144 -8.03 13.57 -33.87
N GLN A 145 -7.03 13.22 -33.04
CA GLN A 145 -7.12 13.24 -31.57
C GLN A 145 -5.76 13.48 -30.91
N SER A 146 -5.73 14.33 -29.89
CA SER A 146 -4.56 14.49 -29.01
C SER A 146 -4.78 13.67 -27.73
N ILE A 147 -3.77 12.87 -27.34
CA ILE A 147 -3.80 11.96 -26.20
C ILE A 147 -2.61 12.28 -25.28
N SER A 148 -2.89 12.39 -23.97
CA SER A 148 -1.95 12.85 -22.96
C SER A 148 -2.18 12.05 -21.69
N VAL A 149 -1.13 11.41 -21.21
CA VAL A 149 -1.11 10.64 -19.97
C VAL A 149 0.03 11.15 -19.10
N LEU A 150 -0.32 11.59 -17.90
CA LEU A 150 0.62 12.03 -16.88
C LEU A 150 0.61 11.02 -15.74
N SER A 151 1.79 10.71 -15.22
CA SER A 151 1.97 9.94 -14.00
C SER A 151 2.39 10.84 -12.86
N GLN A 152 1.82 10.60 -11.67
CA GLN A 152 2.23 11.20 -10.42
C GLN A 152 2.69 10.11 -9.46
N GLU A 153 3.94 10.21 -9.00
CA GLU A 153 4.44 9.37 -7.92
C GLU A 153 3.91 9.86 -6.56
N PHE A 154 3.58 8.93 -5.67
CA PHE A 154 3.22 9.14 -4.29
C PHE A 154 4.04 8.21 -3.41
N HIS A 155 4.77 8.78 -2.45
CA HIS A 155 5.56 8.03 -1.49
C HIS A 155 4.80 7.90 -0.17
N THR A 156 4.76 6.69 0.36
CA THR A 156 4.24 6.37 1.69
C THR A 156 5.09 5.26 2.31
N GLN A 157 4.78 4.88 3.54
CA GLN A 157 5.50 3.86 4.28
C GLN A 157 4.54 3.20 5.27
N PHE A 158 4.79 1.93 5.56
CA PHE A 158 4.10 1.21 6.63
C PHE A 158 5.07 0.26 7.34
N THR A 159 4.66 -0.23 8.50
CA THR A 159 5.49 -1.11 9.33
C THR A 159 5.01 -2.55 9.18
N ILE A 160 5.90 -3.43 8.78
CA ILE A 160 5.68 -4.88 8.75
C ILE A 160 6.16 -5.43 10.09
N THR A 161 5.32 -6.23 10.74
CA THR A 161 5.67 -6.95 11.98
C THR A 161 5.86 -8.42 11.66
N ALA A 162 7.04 -8.98 11.91
CA ALA A 162 7.31 -10.39 11.65
C ALA A 162 6.58 -11.27 12.67
N SER A 163 5.47 -11.90 12.27
CA SER A 163 4.62 -12.70 13.15
C SER A 163 5.34 -13.93 13.74
N ASP A 164 6.33 -14.50 13.04
CA ASP A 164 6.99 -15.75 13.45
C ASP A 164 8.02 -15.61 14.57
N ARG A 165 8.43 -14.39 14.96
CA ARG A 165 9.38 -14.19 16.08
C ARG A 165 8.72 -14.01 17.43
N MET A 166 7.45 -13.62 17.48
CA MET A 166 6.75 -13.47 18.75
C MET A 166 6.45 -14.80 19.45
N ARG A 167 6.63 -15.95 18.80
CA ARG A 167 6.34 -17.25 19.42
C ARG A 167 7.43 -17.74 20.38
N GLU A 168 8.67 -17.26 20.26
CA GLU A 168 9.77 -17.74 21.12
C GLU A 168 10.09 -16.81 22.30
N GLU A 169 9.81 -15.49 22.21
CA GLU A 169 10.13 -14.57 23.33
C GLU A 169 9.03 -14.47 24.39
N GLU A 170 7.75 -14.73 24.07
CA GLU A 170 6.68 -14.78 25.10
C GLU A 170 6.70 -16.07 25.95
N GLU A 171 7.44 -17.11 25.55
CA GLU A 171 7.59 -18.34 26.35
C GLU A 171 8.75 -18.30 27.37
N THR A 172 9.57 -17.24 27.40
CA THR A 172 10.76 -17.18 28.26
C THR A 172 10.58 -16.52 29.64
N ASP A 173 9.42 -15.95 29.97
CA ASP A 173 9.11 -15.46 31.32
C ASP A 173 8.27 -16.47 32.14
N ALA A 174 8.35 -17.77 31.81
CA ALA A 174 7.99 -18.79 32.79
C ALA A 174 9.15 -18.90 33.79
N ASP A 175 9.09 -18.14 34.89
CA ASP A 175 9.94 -18.38 36.04
C ASP A 175 9.92 -19.87 36.37
N LEU A 176 11.07 -20.43 36.69
CA LEU A 176 11.21 -21.86 36.97
C LEU A 176 10.57 -22.13 38.34
N ILE A 177 9.26 -22.38 38.37
CA ILE A 177 8.46 -22.41 39.61
C ILE A 177 8.61 -23.74 40.37
N ARG A 178 8.87 -24.83 39.64
CA ARG A 178 8.92 -26.19 40.18
C ARG A 178 9.98 -27.04 39.48
N ILE A 179 10.75 -27.77 40.28
CA ILE A 179 11.69 -28.80 39.80
C ILE A 179 11.28 -30.12 40.43
N ASN A 180 11.07 -31.15 39.60
CA ASN A 180 10.90 -32.52 40.08
C ASN A 180 12.21 -33.28 39.86
N VAL A 181 12.73 -33.92 40.90
CA VAL A 181 13.96 -34.70 40.86
C VAL A 181 13.61 -36.14 41.18
N ASP A 182 13.71 -37.02 40.19
CA ASP A 182 13.58 -38.46 40.38
C ASP A 182 14.97 -39.08 40.62
N TYR A 183 15.11 -39.83 41.72
CA TYR A 183 16.32 -40.55 42.10
C TYR A 183 16.22 -42.01 41.68
N HIS A 184 17.30 -42.51 41.06
CA HIS A 184 17.50 -43.90 40.69
C HIS A 184 18.78 -44.39 41.36
N PHE A 185 18.67 -45.30 42.33
CA PHE A 185 19.79 -45.82 43.10
C PHE A 185 20.42 -47.05 42.45
N GLU A 186 19.66 -47.75 41.60
CA GLU A 186 20.15 -48.81 40.72
C GLU A 186 20.41 -48.28 39.30
N PRO A 187 21.35 -48.86 38.54
CA PRO A 187 21.60 -48.45 37.15
C PRO A 187 20.35 -48.68 36.28
N ASP A 188 19.67 -47.57 36.00
CA ASP A 188 18.49 -47.33 35.13
C ASP A 188 17.69 -48.57 34.70
N ASP A 189 16.89 -49.09 35.64
CA ASP A 189 15.85 -50.09 35.39
C ASP A 189 14.51 -49.46 34.94
N GLY A 190 14.48 -48.14 34.76
CA GLY A 190 13.30 -47.36 34.40
C GLY A 190 12.26 -47.22 35.52
N ILE A 191 12.57 -47.67 36.75
CA ILE A 191 11.71 -47.55 37.92
C ILE A 191 12.33 -46.49 38.84
N LYS A 192 11.53 -45.49 39.23
CA LYS A 192 11.98 -44.46 40.17
C LYS A 192 11.94 -44.99 41.59
N ASP A 193 13.02 -44.80 42.34
CA ASP A 193 13.12 -45.24 43.73
C ASP A 193 12.55 -44.18 44.70
N GLU A 194 12.85 -42.91 44.42
CA GLU A 194 12.44 -41.78 45.24
C GLU A 194 12.29 -40.53 44.37
N SER A 195 11.44 -39.59 44.77
CA SER A 195 11.27 -38.33 44.02
C SER A 195 10.98 -37.17 44.95
N ASP A 196 11.68 -36.05 44.75
CA ASP A 196 11.47 -34.80 45.47
C ASP A 196 10.92 -33.69 44.57
N LEU A 197 10.00 -32.90 45.12
CA LEU A 197 9.45 -31.71 44.47
C LEU A 197 9.98 -30.45 45.16
N ILE A 198 10.75 -29.66 44.42
CA ILE A 198 11.28 -28.38 44.89
C ILE A 198 10.40 -27.26 44.34
N GLU A 199 9.75 -26.51 45.22
CA GLU A 199 9.04 -25.27 44.88
C GLU A 199 9.91 -24.05 45.20
N LEU A 200 10.23 -23.26 44.17
CA LEU A 200 11.06 -22.06 44.31
C LEU A 200 10.16 -20.87 44.68
N LYS A 201 10.48 -20.17 45.77
CA LYS A 201 9.74 -18.97 46.19
C LYS A 201 10.32 -17.74 45.51
N GLU A 202 9.46 -16.93 44.90
CA GLU A 202 9.83 -15.62 44.38
C GLU A 202 10.28 -14.71 45.54
N ASN A 203 11.48 -14.13 45.42
CA ASN A 203 11.95 -13.12 46.36
C ASN A 203 11.29 -11.78 45.98
N THR A 204 10.42 -11.27 46.86
CA THR A 204 9.80 -9.94 46.74
C THR A 204 10.80 -8.81 46.98
#